data_AF-A0A957NTH0-F1
#
_entry.id   AF-A0A957NTH0-F1
#
_cell.length_a   1.000
_cell.length_b   1.000
_cell.length_c   1.000
_cell.angle_alpha   90.00
_cell.angle_beta   90.00
_cell.angle_gamma   90.00
#
_symmetry.space_group_name_H-M   'P 1'
#
loop_
_entity.id
_entity.type
_entity.pdbx_description
1 polymer ?
#
loop_
_entity_poly.entity_id
_entity_poly.type
_entity_poly.pdbx_seq_one_letter_code
_entity_poly.pdbx_strand_id
1 'polypeptide(L)'
;EAPQDAATASTDETVAADEHVEHTTPPANDAPFQRPASQPGAAGATRPRFIGAPTPTASPRPRVPATSSRATSSRATEPRRNWFANALGWKVATLAALAAAVTLAIINAQMLREAGNFTNQVATLQQHADDLQTQVTTLESDKSDLEVALAAASTAAEGSTDEVANQLAALQEEVAKLQAENQQIRADYNELLLQQASTEQQLVEFAQAQTLVPIFGTEDTPDALGGLFSGPEGNLIALRGLDTLPAEQTYELWLIDADGTPVPAGLLGADAPAQTAIRVELPGLVEEYTAVAVSIEPAAGSEQPTGPIVMVGTRT
;
A
#
# COMPACT_ATOMS: atom_id res chain seq x y z
N GLU A 1 -29.42 -57.18 -23.42
CA GLU A 1 -30.01 -56.42 -22.30
C GLU A 1 -29.65 -54.94 -22.45
N ALA A 2 -30.65 -54.11 -22.76
CA ALA A 2 -30.71 -52.69 -22.38
C ALA A 2 -31.07 -52.59 -20.86
N PRO A 3 -31.27 -51.43 -20.20
CA PRO A 3 -31.34 -50.01 -20.63
C PRO A 3 -30.44 -49.05 -19.78
N GLN A 4 -30.17 -47.79 -20.16
CA GLN A 4 -30.94 -46.52 -20.17
C GLN A 4 -31.23 -45.85 -18.81
N ASP A 5 -31.31 -44.51 -18.90
CA ASP A 5 -31.94 -43.48 -18.05
C ASP A 5 -31.11 -42.83 -16.93
N ALA A 6 -30.82 -41.51 -16.92
CA ALA A 6 -31.60 -40.26 -17.17
C ALA A 6 -32.47 -39.80 -15.98
N ALA A 7 -32.14 -38.63 -15.41
CA ALA A 7 -33.00 -37.61 -14.78
C ALA A 7 -32.07 -36.53 -14.17
N THR A 8 -32.03 -35.23 -14.51
CA THR A 8 -32.99 -34.10 -14.60
C THR A 8 -33.73 -33.72 -13.31
N ALA A 9 -33.38 -32.54 -12.76
CA ALA A 9 -34.19 -31.53 -12.06
C ALA A 9 -33.19 -30.45 -11.56
N SER A 10 -33.12 -29.18 -11.99
CA SER A 10 -34.10 -28.09 -12.18
C SER A 10 -35.01 -27.84 -10.99
N THR A 11 -34.83 -26.69 -10.31
CA THR A 11 -35.79 -25.65 -9.85
C THR A 11 -34.98 -24.73 -8.92
N ASP A 12 -34.52 -23.54 -9.33
CA ASP A 12 -35.23 -22.24 -9.34
C ASP A 12 -35.81 -21.84 -7.98
N GLU A 13 -35.19 -20.89 -7.26
CA GLU A 13 -35.95 -19.94 -6.44
C GLU A 13 -35.17 -18.63 -6.28
N THR A 14 -35.85 -17.58 -6.72
CA THR A 14 -35.54 -16.16 -6.67
C THR A 14 -35.95 -15.59 -5.31
N VAL A 15 -35.08 -14.82 -4.65
CA VAL A 15 -35.53 -13.78 -3.71
C VAL A 15 -34.64 -12.54 -3.86
N ALA A 16 -35.30 -11.45 -4.22
CA ALA A 16 -34.77 -10.12 -4.34
C ALA A 16 -34.65 -9.42 -2.97
N ALA A 17 -33.67 -8.52 -2.91
CA ALA A 17 -33.64 -7.22 -2.22
C ALA A 17 -34.22 -7.11 -0.79
N ASP A 18 -33.35 -6.78 0.16
CA ASP A 18 -33.62 -5.62 1.00
C ASP A 18 -32.33 -4.87 1.33
N GLU A 19 -32.43 -3.56 1.20
CA GLU A 19 -31.38 -2.56 1.23
C GLU A 19 -31.46 -1.89 2.60
N HIS A 20 -30.45 -2.07 3.46
CA HIS A 20 -30.25 -1.22 4.63
C HIS A 20 -28.79 -0.80 4.70
N VAL A 21 -28.53 0.33 4.05
CA VAL A 21 -27.29 1.10 4.15
C VAL A 21 -27.25 1.76 5.52
N GLU A 22 -26.55 1.15 6.48
CA GLU A 22 -26.17 1.83 7.71
C GLU A 22 -25.06 2.84 7.40
N HIS A 23 -25.44 4.12 7.37
CA HIS A 23 -24.53 5.25 7.47
C HIS A 23 -23.80 5.23 8.81
N THR A 24 -22.63 4.59 8.85
CA THR A 24 -21.68 4.79 9.95
C THR A 24 -20.82 6.01 9.64
N THR A 25 -21.13 7.10 10.35
CA THR A 25 -20.38 8.36 10.31
C THR A 25 -19.03 8.13 11.00
N PRO A 26 -17.87 8.43 10.37
CA PRO A 26 -16.60 8.36 11.06
C PRO A 26 -16.47 9.55 12.03
N PRO A 27 -15.95 9.37 13.27
CA PRO A 27 -15.63 10.53 14.08
C PRO A 27 -14.47 11.29 13.45
N ALA A 28 -14.75 12.53 13.06
CA ALA A 28 -13.75 13.53 12.74
C ALA A 28 -12.86 13.77 13.97
N ASN A 29 -11.56 13.47 13.85
CA ASN A 29 -10.57 13.92 14.80
C ASN A 29 -9.45 14.64 14.04
N ASP A 30 -9.77 15.86 13.62
CA ASP A 30 -8.79 16.88 13.25
C ASP A 30 -8.12 17.37 14.54
N ALA A 31 -6.93 16.85 14.84
CA ALA A 31 -6.01 17.46 15.77
C ALA A 31 -4.59 17.43 15.19
N PRO A 32 -3.93 18.59 14.99
CA PRO A 32 -2.63 18.65 14.35
C PRO A 32 -1.52 18.11 15.26
N PHE A 33 -0.56 17.43 14.63
CA PHE A 33 0.75 17.09 15.16
C PHE A 33 1.35 18.24 15.98
N GLN A 34 1.45 18.09 17.30
CA GLN A 34 2.29 18.93 18.14
C GLN A 34 3.61 18.21 18.43
N ARG A 35 4.70 18.72 17.82
CA ARG A 35 6.07 18.40 18.25
C ARG A 35 6.31 19.07 19.61
N PRO A 36 6.82 18.38 20.64
CA PRO A 36 7.37 19.08 21.79
C PRO A 36 8.68 19.76 21.37
N ALA A 37 8.68 21.08 21.51
CA ALA A 37 9.82 21.95 21.33
C ALA A 37 10.93 21.62 22.35
N SER A 38 12.16 21.72 21.85
CA SER A 38 13.40 21.65 22.62
C SER A 38 13.46 22.70 23.73
N GLN A 39 13.94 22.33 24.91
CA GLN A 39 14.65 23.26 25.79
C GLN A 39 15.88 22.61 26.46
N PRO A 40 16.96 23.38 26.68
CA PRO A 40 18.30 22.85 26.92
C PRO A 40 18.73 22.91 28.39
N GLY A 41 19.73 22.11 28.74
CA GLY A 41 20.79 22.49 29.68
C GLY A 41 20.62 22.07 31.14
N ALA A 42 21.31 21.00 31.53
CA ALA A 42 21.95 20.90 32.84
C ALA A 42 23.11 19.91 32.78
N ALA A 43 24.29 20.44 32.45
CA ALA A 43 25.56 19.77 32.66
C ALA A 43 25.91 19.80 34.16
N GLY A 44 26.29 18.65 34.72
CA GLY A 44 26.65 18.53 36.13
C GLY A 44 27.40 17.24 36.40
N ALA A 45 28.60 17.13 35.83
CA ALA A 45 29.53 16.03 36.04
C ALA A 45 30.10 16.06 37.47
N THR A 46 29.83 15.03 38.27
CA THR A 46 30.47 14.83 39.58
C THR A 46 31.81 14.13 39.37
N ARG A 47 32.91 14.89 39.43
CA ARG A 47 34.29 14.41 39.37
C ARG A 47 34.78 13.84 40.72
N PRO A 48 35.80 12.96 40.71
CA PRO A 48 36.31 12.26 41.89
C PRO A 48 37.25 13.14 42.73
N ARG A 49 37.35 12.86 44.03
CA ARG A 49 38.32 13.52 44.91
C ARG A 49 39.48 12.57 45.21
N PHE A 50 40.61 12.84 44.59
CA PHE A 50 41.93 12.28 44.87
C PHE A 50 42.78 13.38 45.52
N ILE A 51 43.26 13.18 46.74
CA ILE A 51 44.30 13.98 47.42
C ILE A 51 44.99 12.93 48.32
N GLY A 52 46.23 12.49 48.13
CA GLY A 52 47.45 13.27 47.92
C GLY A 52 48.28 13.19 49.21
N ALA A 53 49.17 12.20 49.32
CA ALA A 53 50.21 12.17 50.34
C ALA A 53 51.30 13.22 50.01
N PRO A 54 51.96 13.79 51.04
CA PRO A 54 53.40 13.53 51.16
C PRO A 54 53.93 13.39 52.61
N THR A 55 54.99 12.59 52.74
CA THR A 55 55.92 12.40 53.89
C THR A 55 56.98 13.54 53.98
N PRO A 56 57.99 13.49 54.87
CA PRO A 56 58.07 13.55 56.35
C PRO A 56 58.75 14.87 56.83
N THR A 57 58.90 15.14 58.15
CA THR A 57 60.07 15.87 58.76
C THR A 57 59.96 16.05 60.29
N ALA A 58 61.02 15.61 60.97
CA ALA A 58 61.71 16.08 62.20
C ALA A 58 60.99 16.69 63.43
N SER A 59 61.42 16.17 64.60
CA SER A 59 61.27 16.66 65.98
C SER A 59 61.77 18.10 66.22
N PRO A 60 61.36 18.73 67.34
CA PRO A 60 62.30 18.84 68.47
C PRO A 60 61.70 18.69 69.88
N ARG A 61 62.56 18.29 70.84
CA ARG A 61 62.34 18.33 72.30
C ARG A 61 62.15 19.77 72.81
N PRO A 62 61.45 19.96 73.94
CA PRO A 62 62.13 20.47 75.16
C PRO A 62 61.66 19.75 76.44
N ARG A 63 62.57 19.32 77.32
CA ARG A 63 63.14 20.01 78.48
C ARG A 63 62.26 19.91 79.74
N VAL A 64 62.71 19.02 80.62
CA VAL A 64 62.39 18.88 82.05
C VAL A 64 62.47 20.19 82.84
N PRO A 65 61.73 20.26 83.96
CA PRO A 65 62.30 20.72 85.22
C PRO A 65 62.38 19.58 86.24
N ALA A 66 63.57 19.46 86.82
CA ALA A 66 63.82 18.72 88.04
C ALA A 66 63.39 19.58 89.24
N THR A 67 62.64 19.01 90.17
CA THR A 67 62.71 19.40 91.58
C THR A 67 62.66 18.14 92.44
N SER A 68 63.79 17.89 93.05
CA SER A 68 64.06 16.91 94.09
C SER A 68 63.16 17.12 95.30
N SER A 69 62.64 16.04 95.86
CA SER A 69 62.46 15.95 97.31
C SER A 69 62.96 14.62 97.80
N ARG A 70 64.09 14.75 98.48
CA ARG A 70 64.84 13.77 99.23
C ARG A 70 64.03 13.40 100.47
N ALA A 71 63.47 12.19 100.49
CA ALA A 71 63.14 11.52 101.73
C ALA A 71 64.22 10.45 101.96
N THR A 72 65.20 10.81 102.79
CA THR A 72 66.12 9.88 103.44
C THR A 72 65.31 9.03 104.40
N SER A 73 64.94 7.83 103.96
CA SER A 73 64.51 6.76 104.87
C SER A 73 65.57 5.68 104.84
N SER A 74 66.18 5.52 106.00
CA SER A 74 67.08 4.47 106.45
C SER A 74 67.00 3.18 105.64
N ARG A 75 68.17 2.79 105.12
CA ARG A 75 68.53 1.47 104.64
C ARG A 75 68.24 0.43 105.73
N ALA A 76 67.03 -0.11 105.73
CA ALA A 76 66.84 -1.50 106.14
C ALA A 76 67.37 -2.33 104.97
N THR A 77 68.48 -3.03 105.18
CA THR A 77 68.86 -4.16 104.33
C THR A 77 67.75 -5.19 104.45
N GLU A 78 66.68 -5.03 103.67
CA GLU A 78 65.80 -6.14 103.36
C GLU A 78 66.68 -7.22 102.73
N PRO A 79 66.59 -8.47 103.21
CA PRO A 79 67.36 -9.53 102.61
C PRO A 79 66.97 -9.53 101.13
N ARG A 80 67.96 -9.37 100.24
CA ARG A 80 67.79 -9.74 98.84
C ARG A 80 67.28 -11.16 98.90
N ARG A 81 65.97 -11.31 98.71
CA ARG A 81 65.32 -12.61 98.66
C ARG A 81 65.72 -13.15 97.30
N ASN A 82 66.95 -13.67 97.26
CA ASN A 82 67.52 -14.41 96.15
C ASN A 82 66.62 -15.63 96.02
N TRP A 83 65.55 -15.47 95.26
CA TRP A 83 64.59 -16.53 94.99
C TRP A 83 65.29 -17.76 94.39
N PHE A 84 66.42 -17.52 93.73
CA PHE A 84 67.31 -18.52 93.15
C PHE A 84 68.19 -19.27 94.16
N ALA A 85 68.20 -18.90 95.45
CA ALA A 85 68.98 -19.61 96.47
C ALA A 85 68.26 -20.87 97.02
N ASN A 86 66.94 -21.00 96.80
CA ASN A 86 66.14 -22.13 97.26
C ASN A 86 65.56 -22.90 96.06
N ALA A 87 65.60 -24.24 96.12
CA ALA A 87 65.15 -25.14 95.05
C ALA A 87 63.68 -24.93 94.59
N LEU A 88 62.87 -24.20 95.36
CA LEU A 88 61.49 -23.84 95.02
C LEU A 88 61.35 -22.60 94.13
N GLY A 89 62.32 -21.67 94.13
CA GLY A 89 62.18 -20.41 93.39
C GLY A 89 62.50 -20.51 91.91
N TRP A 90 63.53 -21.29 91.53
CA TRP A 90 63.78 -21.66 90.13
C TRP A 90 62.56 -22.36 89.50
N LYS A 91 61.85 -23.18 90.28
CA LYS A 91 60.66 -23.89 89.80
C LYS A 91 59.49 -22.95 89.47
N VAL A 92 59.32 -21.86 90.20
CA VAL A 92 58.24 -20.91 89.92
C VAL A 92 58.62 -19.94 88.78
N ALA A 93 59.90 -19.63 88.61
CA ALA A 93 60.40 -18.84 87.47
C ALA A 93 60.16 -19.57 86.13
N THR A 94 60.50 -20.86 86.10
CA THR A 94 60.30 -21.71 84.92
C THR A 94 58.82 -21.93 84.62
N LEU A 95 57.97 -22.09 85.63
CA LEU A 95 56.53 -22.15 85.46
C LEU A 95 55.95 -20.85 84.89
N ALA A 96 56.41 -19.68 85.35
CA ALA A 96 55.98 -18.39 84.80
C ALA A 96 56.45 -18.17 83.35
N ALA A 97 57.67 -18.57 83.02
CA ALA A 97 58.19 -18.51 81.65
C ALA A 97 57.46 -19.49 80.71
N LEU A 98 57.14 -20.69 81.18
CA LEU A 98 56.30 -21.65 80.45
C LEU A 98 54.90 -21.11 80.25
N ALA A 99 54.29 -20.49 81.26
CA ALA A 99 52.99 -19.85 81.14
C ALA A 99 53.01 -18.71 80.11
N ALA A 100 54.03 -17.85 80.13
CA ALA A 100 54.22 -16.79 79.13
C ALA A 100 54.40 -17.36 77.72
N ALA A 101 55.21 -18.40 77.55
CA ALA A 101 55.40 -19.09 76.28
C ALA A 101 54.09 -19.72 75.76
N VAL A 102 53.29 -20.32 76.65
CA VAL A 102 51.97 -20.85 76.31
C VAL A 102 51.01 -19.73 75.89
N THR A 103 50.96 -18.61 76.60
CA THR A 103 50.12 -17.47 76.19
C THR A 103 50.54 -16.89 74.84
N LEU A 104 51.85 -16.78 74.59
CA LEU A 104 52.37 -16.29 73.31
C LEU A 104 52.08 -17.30 72.18
N ALA A 105 52.16 -18.61 72.46
CA ALA A 105 51.78 -19.66 71.53
C ALA A 105 50.27 -19.64 71.23
N ILE A 106 49.41 -19.36 72.22
CA ILE A 106 47.97 -19.21 72.02
C ILE A 106 47.67 -17.97 71.16
N ILE A 107 48.28 -16.82 71.47
CA ILE A 107 48.14 -15.58 70.69
C ILE A 107 48.65 -15.79 69.25
N ASN A 108 49.81 -16.43 69.09
CA ASN A 108 50.36 -16.76 67.77
C ASN A 108 49.46 -17.73 66.99
N ALA A 109 48.92 -18.76 67.66
CA ALA A 109 47.96 -19.70 67.07
C ALA A 109 46.61 -19.06 66.74
N GLN A 110 46.21 -18.01 67.46
CA GLN A 110 45.03 -17.22 67.16
C GLN A 110 45.27 -16.32 65.94
N MET A 111 46.40 -15.60 65.90
CA MET A 111 46.78 -14.78 64.74
C MET A 111 46.90 -15.60 63.47
N LEU A 112 47.48 -16.81 63.53
CA LEU A 112 47.57 -17.72 62.38
C LEU A 112 46.19 -18.17 61.88
N ARG A 113 45.22 -18.37 62.78
CA ARG A 113 43.83 -18.68 62.40
C ARG A 113 43.15 -17.48 61.75
N GLU A 114 43.33 -16.29 62.29
CA GLU A 114 42.80 -15.05 61.70
C GLU A 114 43.41 -14.76 60.32
N ALA A 115 44.74 -14.95 60.17
CA ALA A 115 45.42 -14.85 58.87
C ALA A 115 44.89 -15.86 57.84
N GLY A 116 44.58 -17.09 58.28
CA GLY A 116 43.90 -18.10 57.45
C GLY A 116 42.50 -17.65 57.01
N ASN A 117 41.71 -17.08 57.92
CA ASN A 117 40.39 -16.54 57.60
C ASN A 117 40.46 -15.38 56.59
N PHE A 118 41.43 -14.48 56.73
CA PHE A 118 41.65 -13.40 55.75
C PHE A 118 42.09 -13.96 54.39
N THR A 119 42.94 -14.98 54.37
CA THR A 119 43.37 -15.64 53.13
C THR A 119 42.17 -16.22 52.38
N ASN A 120 41.25 -16.87 53.10
CA ASN A 120 40.01 -17.39 52.52
C ASN A 120 39.11 -16.28 51.98
N GLN A 121 38.93 -15.18 52.72
CA GLN A 121 38.12 -14.04 52.26
C GLN A 121 38.71 -13.40 51.00
N VAL A 122 40.03 -13.23 50.93
CA VAL A 122 40.70 -12.70 49.73
C VAL A 122 40.50 -13.63 48.55
N ALA A 123 40.61 -14.95 48.74
CA ALA A 123 40.33 -15.93 47.69
C ALA A 123 38.88 -15.86 47.18
N THR A 124 37.89 -15.71 48.08
CA THR A 124 36.48 -15.57 47.69
C THR A 124 36.21 -14.26 46.94
N LEU A 125 36.79 -13.15 47.40
CA LEU A 125 36.66 -11.85 46.72
C LEU A 125 37.31 -11.88 45.33
N GLN A 126 38.44 -12.56 45.19
CA GLN A 126 39.10 -12.70 43.90
C GLN A 126 38.30 -13.58 42.95
N GLN A 127 37.70 -14.67 43.44
CA GLN A 127 36.75 -15.47 42.66
C GLN A 127 35.54 -14.65 42.20
N HIS A 128 34.96 -13.81 43.07
CA HIS A 128 33.86 -12.93 42.68
C HIS A 128 34.31 -11.87 41.66
N ALA A 129 35.54 -11.36 41.74
CA ALA A 129 36.07 -10.42 40.77
C ALA A 129 36.25 -11.07 39.39
N ASP A 130 36.73 -12.31 39.34
CA ASP A 130 36.86 -13.09 38.09
C ASP A 130 35.48 -13.43 37.48
N ASP A 131 34.50 -13.77 38.32
CA ASP A 131 33.12 -14.02 37.90
C ASP A 131 32.46 -12.74 37.35
N LEU A 132 32.59 -11.61 38.05
CA LEU A 132 32.14 -10.29 37.58
C LEU A 132 32.80 -9.93 36.25
N GLN A 133 34.10 -10.18 36.09
CA GLN A 133 34.81 -9.92 34.84
C GLN A 133 34.24 -10.77 33.70
N THR A 134 33.94 -12.05 33.97
CA THR A 134 33.30 -12.94 33.01
C THR A 134 31.92 -12.42 32.62
N GLN A 135 31.08 -12.06 33.58
CA GLN A 135 29.74 -11.49 33.34
C GLN A 135 29.80 -10.22 32.48
N VAL A 136 30.76 -9.32 32.73
CA VAL A 136 30.94 -8.11 31.92
C VAL A 136 31.26 -8.47 30.47
N THR A 137 32.17 -9.41 30.23
CA THR A 137 32.51 -9.83 28.86
C THR A 137 31.34 -10.50 28.14
N THR A 138 30.51 -11.27 28.84
CA THR A 138 29.29 -11.86 28.28
C THR A 138 28.28 -10.77 27.93
N LEU A 139 28.02 -9.81 28.83
CA LEU A 139 27.10 -8.71 28.58
C LEU A 139 27.55 -7.81 27.42
N GLU A 140 28.86 -7.60 27.27
CA GLU A 140 29.41 -6.86 26.12
C GLU A 140 29.16 -7.60 24.81
N SER A 141 29.30 -8.93 24.80
CA SER A 141 28.95 -9.77 23.64
C SER A 141 27.46 -9.71 23.33
N ASP A 142 26.60 -9.96 24.32
CA ASP A 142 25.15 -9.96 24.16
C ASP A 142 24.65 -8.59 23.67
N LYS A 143 25.24 -7.50 24.17
CA LYS A 143 24.93 -6.15 23.70
C LYS A 143 25.29 -5.97 22.23
N SER A 144 26.48 -6.41 21.82
CA SER A 144 26.90 -6.34 20.42
C SER A 144 25.94 -7.12 19.51
N ASP A 145 25.55 -8.32 19.92
CA ASP A 145 24.61 -9.16 19.17
C ASP A 145 23.22 -8.51 19.06
N LEU A 146 22.75 -7.88 20.14
CA LEU A 146 21.50 -7.11 20.13
C LEU A 146 21.57 -5.90 19.20
N GLU A 147 22.68 -5.16 19.16
CA GLU A 147 22.86 -4.02 18.26
C GLU A 147 22.83 -4.47 16.79
N VAL A 148 23.45 -5.62 16.48
CA VAL A 148 23.40 -6.22 15.13
C VAL A 148 21.98 -6.68 14.78
N ALA A 149 21.29 -7.35 15.70
CA ALA A 149 19.92 -7.81 15.48
C ALA A 149 18.95 -6.63 15.29
N LEU A 150 19.12 -5.55 16.04
CA LEU A 150 18.31 -4.33 15.92
C LEU A 150 18.54 -3.65 14.56
N ALA A 151 19.80 -3.55 14.11
CA ALA A 151 20.11 -3.00 12.79
C ALA A 151 19.48 -3.83 11.67
N ALA A 152 19.62 -5.17 11.74
CA ALA A 152 19.00 -6.07 10.77
C ALA A 152 17.47 -5.97 10.76
N ALA A 153 16.84 -5.87 11.94
CA ALA A 153 15.40 -5.70 12.06
C ALA A 153 14.93 -4.35 11.46
N SER A 154 15.69 -3.27 11.66
CA SER A 154 15.40 -1.96 11.05
C SER A 154 15.44 -2.03 9.53
N THR A 155 16.50 -2.62 8.96
CA THR A 155 16.62 -2.80 7.51
C THR A 155 15.51 -3.68 6.93
N ALA A 156 15.13 -4.75 7.64
CA ALA A 156 14.02 -5.60 7.22
C ALA A 156 12.68 -4.86 7.26
N ALA A 157 12.44 -4.04 8.29
CA ALA A 157 11.23 -3.24 8.41
C ALA A 157 11.14 -2.16 7.31
N GLU A 158 12.25 -1.51 6.97
CA GLU A 158 12.34 -0.58 5.84
C GLU A 158 12.01 -1.28 4.52
N GLY A 159 12.62 -2.44 4.25
CA GLY A 159 12.34 -3.22 3.04
C GLY A 159 10.88 -3.67 2.94
N SER A 160 10.28 -4.10 4.05
CA SER A 160 8.84 -4.44 4.08
C SER A 160 7.94 -3.23 3.83
N THR A 161 8.36 -2.03 4.27
CA THR A 161 7.60 -0.79 4.06
C THR A 161 7.64 -0.39 2.59
N ASP A 162 8.82 -0.49 1.96
CA ASP A 162 8.99 -0.24 0.52
C ASP A 162 8.17 -1.23 -0.32
N GLU A 163 8.16 -2.50 0.06
CA GLU A 163 7.39 -3.51 -0.64
C GLU A 163 5.88 -3.25 -0.57
N VAL A 164 5.36 -2.91 0.62
CA VAL A 164 3.95 -2.53 0.78
C VAL A 164 3.61 -1.27 -0.01
N ALA A 165 4.51 -0.27 -0.04
CA ALA A 165 4.32 0.94 -0.83
C ALA A 165 4.25 0.65 -2.34
N ASN A 166 5.12 -0.24 -2.84
CA ASN A 166 5.11 -0.68 -4.24
C ASN A 166 3.83 -1.45 -4.59
N GLN A 167 3.38 -2.36 -3.71
CA GLN A 167 2.12 -3.09 -3.90
C GLN A 167 0.92 -2.15 -3.89
N LEU A 168 0.89 -1.15 -3.00
CA LEU A 168 -0.17 -0.15 -2.96
C LEU A 168 -0.23 0.68 -4.25
N ALA A 169 0.92 1.10 -4.78
CA ALA A 169 0.99 1.82 -6.04
C ALA A 169 0.46 0.98 -7.22
N ALA A 170 0.87 -0.30 -7.29
CA ALA A 170 0.40 -1.22 -8.32
C ALA A 170 -1.12 -1.45 -8.26
N LEU A 171 -1.67 -1.64 -7.05
CA LEU A 171 -3.11 -1.81 -6.86
C LEU A 171 -3.89 -0.53 -7.21
N GLN A 172 -3.35 0.65 -6.90
CA GLN A 172 -3.96 1.92 -7.29
C GLN A 172 -4.02 2.09 -8.81
N GLU A 173 -2.97 1.69 -9.52
CA GLU A 173 -2.95 1.70 -10.98
C GLU A 173 -3.97 0.70 -11.57
N GLU A 174 -4.05 -0.51 -11.02
CA GLU A 174 -5.03 -1.52 -11.45
C GLU A 174 -6.47 -1.04 -11.24
N VAL A 175 -6.79 -0.44 -10.09
CA VAL A 175 -8.11 0.15 -9.82
C VAL A 175 -8.42 1.28 -10.80
N ALA A 176 -7.47 2.17 -11.08
CA ALA A 176 -7.67 3.24 -12.06
C ALA A 176 -7.95 2.70 -13.46
N LYS A 177 -7.25 1.64 -13.87
CA LYS A 177 -7.48 0.96 -15.15
C LYS A 177 -8.88 0.33 -15.23
N LEU A 178 -9.28 -0.44 -14.21
CA LEU A 178 -10.58 -1.09 -14.18
C LEU A 178 -11.73 -0.07 -14.14
N GLN A 179 -11.52 1.07 -13.49
CA GLN A 179 -12.50 2.16 -13.51
C GLN A 179 -12.64 2.78 -14.90
N ALA A 180 -11.55 3.00 -15.63
CA ALA A 180 -11.59 3.50 -17.00
C ALA A 180 -12.31 2.51 -17.94
N GLU A 181 -12.01 1.21 -17.83
CA GLU A 181 -12.67 0.17 -18.62
C GLU A 181 -14.19 0.10 -18.34
N ASN A 182 -14.59 0.18 -17.06
CA ASN A 182 -16.02 0.23 -16.71
C ASN A 182 -16.73 1.48 -17.25
N GLN A 183 -16.06 2.64 -17.27
CA GLN A 183 -16.62 3.85 -17.86
C GLN A 183 -16.81 3.69 -19.37
N GLN A 184 -15.84 3.07 -20.05
CA GLN A 184 -15.92 2.81 -21.48
C GLN A 184 -17.05 1.83 -21.81
N ILE A 185 -17.14 0.69 -21.12
CA ILE A 185 -18.21 -0.29 -21.33
C ILE A 185 -19.59 0.35 -21.17
N ARG A 186 -19.76 1.24 -20.19
CA ARG A 186 -21.03 1.96 -19.98
C ARG A 186 -21.34 2.93 -21.13
N ALA A 187 -20.33 3.58 -21.71
CA ALA A 187 -20.51 4.45 -22.86
C ALA A 187 -20.93 3.64 -24.09
N ASP A 188 -20.22 2.54 -24.38
CA ASP A 188 -20.52 1.63 -25.49
C ASP A 188 -21.92 1.03 -25.36
N TYR A 189 -22.33 0.67 -24.13
CA TYR A 189 -23.68 0.16 -23.85
C TYR A 189 -24.77 1.20 -24.14
N ASN A 190 -24.55 2.47 -23.77
CA ASN A 190 -25.51 3.54 -24.05
C ASN A 190 -25.62 3.82 -25.56
N GLU A 191 -24.51 3.77 -26.28
CA GLU A 191 -24.51 3.92 -27.75
C GLU A 191 -25.30 2.79 -28.42
N LEU A 192 -25.10 1.55 -27.97
CA LEU A 192 -25.85 0.40 -28.48
C LEU A 192 -27.35 0.53 -28.22
N LEU A 193 -27.76 0.98 -27.03
CA LEU A 193 -29.18 1.22 -26.73
C LEU A 193 -29.79 2.30 -27.64
N LEU A 194 -29.06 3.38 -27.91
CA LEU A 194 -29.51 4.42 -28.84
C LEU A 194 -29.65 3.87 -30.27
N GLN A 195 -28.69 3.05 -30.70
CA GLN A 195 -28.74 2.41 -32.01
C GLN A 195 -29.96 1.47 -32.10
N GLN A 196 -30.20 0.65 -31.08
CA GLN A 196 -31.36 -0.23 -31.04
C GLN A 196 -32.67 0.57 -31.11
N ALA A 197 -32.81 1.62 -30.30
CA ALA A 197 -34.00 2.48 -30.31
C ALA A 197 -34.23 3.12 -31.70
N SER A 198 -33.15 3.59 -32.36
CA SER A 198 -33.26 4.16 -33.70
C SER A 198 -33.68 3.12 -34.76
N THR A 199 -33.18 1.89 -34.64
CA THR A 199 -33.53 0.79 -35.55
C THR A 199 -34.98 0.39 -35.36
N GLU A 200 -35.45 0.27 -34.11
CA GLU A 200 -36.85 -0.04 -33.79
C GLU A 200 -37.79 1.06 -34.32
N GLN A 201 -37.42 2.33 -34.20
CA GLN A 201 -38.18 3.44 -34.77
C GLN A 201 -38.30 3.34 -36.31
N GLN A 202 -37.20 3.02 -37.00
CA GLN A 202 -37.21 2.82 -38.45
C GLN A 202 -38.10 1.64 -38.88
N LEU A 203 -38.08 0.53 -38.13
CA LEU A 203 -38.94 -0.63 -38.37
C LEU A 203 -40.44 -0.27 -38.23
N VAL A 204 -40.79 0.53 -37.21
CA VAL A 204 -42.17 0.99 -37.01
C VAL A 204 -42.60 1.93 -38.13
N GLU A 205 -41.75 2.87 -38.54
CA GLU A 205 -42.02 3.78 -39.66
C GLU A 205 -42.27 3.00 -40.96
N PHE A 206 -41.42 2.01 -41.25
CA PHE A 206 -41.58 1.12 -42.39
C PHE A 206 -42.89 0.30 -42.32
N ALA A 207 -43.21 -0.24 -41.15
CA ALA A 207 -44.43 -1.04 -40.95
C ALA A 207 -45.72 -0.21 -41.08
N GLN A 208 -45.65 1.09 -40.84
CA GLN A 208 -46.77 2.04 -40.99
C GLN A 208 -46.84 2.68 -42.38
N ALA A 209 -45.95 2.33 -43.31
CA ALA A 209 -45.98 2.83 -44.66
C ALA A 209 -47.31 2.46 -45.35
N GLN A 210 -48.02 3.46 -45.86
CA GLN A 210 -49.32 3.33 -46.52
C GLN A 210 -49.18 3.15 -48.03
N THR A 211 -48.17 3.79 -48.62
CA THR A 211 -47.90 3.69 -50.06
C THR A 211 -46.48 3.17 -50.25
N LEU A 212 -46.37 2.03 -50.93
CA LEU A 212 -45.10 1.46 -51.37
C LEU A 212 -45.04 1.50 -52.90
N VAL A 213 -44.13 2.30 -53.46
CA VAL A 213 -43.76 2.19 -54.87
C VAL A 213 -42.51 1.34 -54.94
N PRO A 214 -42.57 0.07 -55.37
CA PRO A 214 -41.38 -0.76 -55.50
C PRO A 214 -40.51 -0.23 -56.65
N ILE A 215 -39.21 -0.18 -56.43
CA ILE A 215 -38.20 0.31 -57.37
C ILE A 215 -37.25 -0.85 -57.68
N PHE A 216 -37.06 -1.13 -58.96
CA PHE A 216 -36.21 -2.24 -59.43
C PHE A 216 -35.08 -1.70 -60.28
N GLY A 217 -33.95 -2.41 -60.24
CA GLY A 217 -32.82 -2.16 -61.11
C GLY A 217 -33.14 -2.35 -62.59
N THR A 218 -32.45 -1.60 -63.45
CA THR A 218 -32.46 -1.78 -64.90
C THR A 218 -31.43 -2.83 -65.32
N GLU A 219 -31.23 -3.02 -66.62
CA GLU A 219 -30.21 -3.93 -67.15
C GLU A 219 -28.78 -3.55 -66.70
N ASP A 220 -28.55 -2.28 -66.40
CA ASP A 220 -27.25 -1.77 -65.94
C ASP A 220 -26.95 -2.16 -64.49
N THR A 221 -27.98 -2.34 -63.65
CA THR A 221 -27.85 -2.76 -62.24
C THR A 221 -28.97 -3.74 -61.84
N PRO A 222 -29.00 -4.97 -62.40
CA PRO A 222 -30.17 -5.86 -62.32
C PRO A 222 -30.47 -6.39 -60.91
N ASP A 223 -29.47 -6.39 -60.03
CA ASP A 223 -29.62 -6.82 -58.63
C ASP A 223 -30.11 -5.69 -57.70
N ALA A 224 -30.23 -4.47 -58.21
CA ALA A 224 -30.67 -3.33 -57.45
C ALA A 224 -32.18 -3.41 -57.13
N LEU A 225 -32.52 -3.12 -55.88
CA LEU A 225 -33.88 -3.24 -55.36
C LEU A 225 -34.17 -2.11 -54.37
N GLY A 226 -35.41 -1.68 -54.29
CA GLY A 226 -35.80 -0.68 -53.33
C GLY A 226 -37.29 -0.37 -53.33
N GLY A 227 -37.63 0.71 -52.65
CA GLY A 227 -38.98 1.23 -52.64
C GLY A 227 -39.06 2.64 -52.05
N LEU A 228 -40.05 3.39 -52.51
CA LEU A 228 -40.52 4.61 -51.86
C LEU A 228 -41.67 4.24 -50.92
N PHE A 229 -41.54 4.62 -49.65
CA PHE A 229 -42.47 4.38 -48.56
C PHE A 229 -43.03 5.72 -48.08
N SER A 230 -44.34 5.90 -48.14
CA SER A 230 -45.02 7.08 -47.57
C SER A 230 -45.78 6.70 -46.32
N GLY A 231 -45.50 7.36 -45.21
CA GLY A 231 -46.14 7.17 -43.92
C GLY A 231 -46.52 8.50 -43.24
N PRO A 232 -47.16 8.45 -42.06
CA PRO A 232 -47.56 9.66 -41.32
C PRO A 232 -46.37 10.54 -40.90
N GLU A 233 -45.19 9.96 -40.73
CA GLU A 233 -43.94 10.64 -40.35
C GLU A 233 -43.18 11.22 -41.56
N GLY A 234 -43.66 10.99 -42.80
CA GLY A 234 -43.05 11.48 -44.03
C GLY A 234 -42.77 10.39 -45.06
N ASN A 235 -41.86 10.67 -46.00
CA ASN A 235 -41.50 9.75 -47.08
C ASN A 235 -40.06 9.27 -46.91
N LEU A 236 -39.87 7.96 -47.07
CA LEU A 236 -38.58 7.29 -46.99
C LEU A 236 -38.34 6.54 -48.29
N ILE A 237 -37.14 6.65 -48.85
CA ILE A 237 -36.70 5.75 -49.91
C ILE A 237 -35.64 4.81 -49.35
N ALA A 238 -35.79 3.52 -49.59
CA ALA A 238 -34.80 2.51 -49.23
C ALA A 238 -34.34 1.80 -50.50
N LEU A 239 -33.04 1.86 -50.78
CA LEU A 239 -32.39 1.30 -51.97
C LEU A 239 -31.28 0.35 -51.54
N ARG A 240 -31.03 -0.70 -52.32
CA ARG A 240 -29.90 -1.60 -52.16
C ARG A 240 -29.38 -2.08 -53.50
N GLY A 241 -28.11 -2.53 -53.53
CA GLY A 241 -27.49 -3.13 -54.71
C GLY A 241 -27.06 -2.11 -55.77
N LEU A 242 -26.84 -0.85 -55.37
CA LEU A 242 -26.20 0.16 -56.20
C LEU A 242 -24.68 0.00 -56.15
N ASP A 243 -24.02 0.25 -57.28
CA ASP A 243 -22.56 0.20 -57.40
C ASP A 243 -21.90 1.44 -56.78
N THR A 244 -20.62 1.33 -56.44
CA THR A 244 -19.83 2.50 -56.02
C THR A 244 -19.51 3.37 -57.24
N LEU A 245 -19.78 4.67 -57.14
CA LEU A 245 -19.51 5.62 -58.21
C LEU A 245 -18.17 6.34 -58.03
N PRO A 246 -17.53 6.82 -59.12
CA PRO A 246 -16.43 7.77 -59.02
C PRO A 246 -16.86 9.05 -58.31
N ALA A 247 -15.94 9.74 -57.64
CA ALA A 247 -16.22 10.95 -56.86
C ALA A 247 -16.88 12.10 -57.65
N GLU A 248 -16.76 12.10 -58.98
CA GLU A 248 -17.33 13.12 -59.86
C GLU A 248 -18.78 12.81 -60.28
N GLN A 249 -19.32 11.70 -59.80
CA GLN A 249 -20.66 11.24 -60.06
C GLN A 249 -21.43 11.04 -58.76
N THR A 250 -22.75 11.11 -58.84
CA THR A 250 -23.67 10.83 -57.75
C THR A 250 -24.86 10.08 -58.30
N TYR A 251 -25.62 9.40 -57.43
CA TYR A 251 -26.96 9.00 -57.81
C TYR A 251 -27.91 10.18 -57.57
N GLU A 252 -28.86 10.37 -58.47
CA GLU A 252 -29.94 11.34 -58.29
C GLU A 252 -31.29 10.65 -58.35
N LEU A 253 -32.14 10.99 -57.39
CA LEU A 253 -33.51 10.51 -57.29
C LEU A 253 -34.44 11.46 -58.05
N TRP A 254 -35.34 10.88 -58.84
CA TRP A 254 -36.33 11.59 -59.62
C TRP A 254 -37.73 11.12 -59.27
N LEU A 255 -38.62 12.08 -59.08
CA LEU A 255 -40.07 11.85 -59.02
C LEU A 255 -40.65 12.25 -60.36
N ILE A 256 -41.42 11.36 -60.99
CA ILE A 256 -42.00 11.57 -62.31
C ILE A 256 -43.48 11.85 -62.12
N ASP A 257 -43.93 13.04 -62.50
CA ASP A 257 -45.34 13.44 -62.38
C ASP A 257 -46.26 12.72 -63.40
N ALA A 258 -47.54 13.09 -63.44
CA ALA A 258 -48.51 12.53 -64.39
C ALA A 258 -48.26 12.91 -65.85
N ASP A 259 -47.57 14.03 -66.09
CA ASP A 259 -47.20 14.51 -67.42
C ASP A 259 -45.87 13.90 -67.92
N GLY A 260 -45.18 13.14 -67.05
CA GLY A 260 -43.90 12.52 -67.33
C GLY A 260 -42.70 13.43 -67.06
N THR A 261 -42.90 14.56 -66.37
CA THR A 261 -41.83 15.49 -66.03
C THR A 261 -41.04 14.96 -64.82
N PRO A 262 -39.72 14.76 -64.92
CA PRO A 262 -38.90 14.39 -63.80
C PRO A 262 -38.59 15.61 -62.93
N VAL A 263 -38.81 15.47 -61.63
CA VAL A 263 -38.53 16.46 -60.59
C VAL A 263 -37.38 15.91 -59.73
N PRO A 264 -36.27 16.66 -59.57
CA PRO A 264 -35.20 16.29 -58.65
C PRO A 264 -35.73 16.11 -57.24
N ALA A 265 -35.40 14.98 -56.61
CA ALA A 265 -35.90 14.62 -55.29
C ALA A 265 -34.79 14.25 -54.30
N GLY A 266 -33.53 14.41 -54.71
CA GLY A 266 -32.38 14.32 -53.81
C GLY A 266 -31.20 13.59 -54.42
N LEU A 267 -30.02 13.86 -53.90
CA LEU A 267 -28.78 13.20 -54.29
C LEU A 267 -28.44 12.10 -53.28
N LEU A 268 -28.06 10.92 -53.77
CA LEU A 268 -27.42 9.88 -52.94
C LEU A 268 -25.93 9.87 -53.30
N GLY A 269 -25.09 10.26 -52.33
CA GLY A 269 -23.67 10.50 -52.55
C GLY A 269 -22.91 9.30 -53.13
N ALA A 270 -21.76 9.57 -53.75
CA ALA A 270 -20.92 8.57 -54.44
C ALA A 270 -20.50 7.37 -53.56
N ASP A 271 -20.40 7.60 -52.24
CA ASP A 271 -20.01 6.61 -51.23
C ASP A 271 -21.23 5.98 -50.53
N ALA A 272 -22.44 6.10 -51.11
CA ALA A 272 -23.65 5.52 -50.52
C ALA A 272 -23.44 4.01 -50.27
N PRO A 273 -23.65 3.52 -49.04
CA PRO A 273 -23.51 2.11 -48.75
C PRO A 273 -24.46 1.29 -49.64
N ALA A 274 -24.08 0.04 -49.91
CA ALA A 274 -24.84 -0.93 -50.71
C ALA A 274 -26.30 -1.13 -50.23
N GLN A 275 -26.65 -0.62 -49.05
CA GLN A 275 -27.99 -0.39 -48.56
C GLN A 275 -28.08 1.04 -48.01
N THR A 276 -29.00 1.84 -48.54
CA THR A 276 -29.21 3.24 -48.15
C THR A 276 -30.70 3.47 -47.93
N ALA A 277 -31.04 4.13 -46.82
CA ALA A 277 -32.37 4.67 -46.58
C ALA A 277 -32.27 6.17 -46.32
N ILE A 278 -32.95 7.00 -47.12
CA ILE A 278 -32.96 8.47 -46.96
C ILE A 278 -34.40 8.98 -46.85
N ARG A 279 -34.59 10.02 -46.05
CA ARG A 279 -35.83 10.79 -46.07
C ARG A 279 -35.87 11.64 -47.33
N VAL A 280 -37.02 11.64 -47.98
CA VAL A 280 -37.25 12.41 -49.20
C VAL A 280 -38.35 13.41 -48.91
N GLU A 281 -38.07 14.68 -49.16
CA GLU A 281 -39.09 15.71 -49.16
C GLU A 281 -39.76 15.72 -50.53
N LEU A 282 -41.05 15.38 -50.57
CA LEU A 282 -41.84 15.46 -51.79
C LEU A 282 -42.37 16.90 -51.93
N PRO A 283 -42.18 17.56 -53.09
CA PRO A 283 -42.74 18.89 -53.35
C PRO A 283 -44.27 18.95 -53.29
N GLY A 284 -44.94 17.82 -53.51
CA GLY A 284 -46.39 17.64 -53.47
C GLY A 284 -46.80 16.33 -52.80
N LEU A 285 -48.07 15.95 -52.94
CA LEU A 285 -48.56 14.65 -52.44
C LEU A 285 -47.92 13.49 -53.24
N VAL A 286 -47.64 12.35 -52.60
CA VAL A 286 -47.04 11.20 -53.29
C VAL A 286 -47.91 10.71 -54.46
N GLU A 287 -49.22 10.94 -54.35
CA GLU A 287 -50.21 10.60 -55.35
C GLU A 287 -50.10 11.41 -56.65
N GLU A 288 -49.40 12.54 -56.63
CA GLU A 288 -49.16 13.38 -57.82
C GLU A 288 -48.09 12.79 -58.74
N TYR A 289 -47.31 11.82 -58.24
CA TYR A 289 -46.25 11.16 -58.97
C TYR A 289 -46.68 9.76 -59.44
N THR A 290 -46.31 9.43 -60.67
CA THR A 290 -46.64 8.16 -61.34
C THR A 290 -45.46 7.18 -61.32
N ALA A 291 -44.23 7.69 -61.24
CA ALA A 291 -43.03 6.87 -61.19
C ALA A 291 -41.91 7.53 -60.37
N VAL A 292 -40.96 6.70 -59.99
CA VAL A 292 -39.71 7.07 -59.32
C VAL A 292 -38.57 6.48 -60.13
N ALA A 293 -37.50 7.24 -60.34
CA ALA A 293 -36.32 6.77 -61.05
C ALA A 293 -35.03 7.20 -60.34
N VAL A 294 -33.96 6.44 -60.54
CA VAL A 294 -32.61 6.77 -60.06
C VAL A 294 -31.67 6.77 -61.26
N SER A 295 -30.88 7.83 -61.41
CA SER A 295 -29.87 7.94 -62.46
C SER A 295 -28.48 8.21 -61.90
N ILE A 296 -27.46 7.98 -62.72
CA ILE A 296 -26.08 8.40 -62.43
C ILE A 296 -25.87 9.80 -63.03
N GLU A 297 -25.58 10.79 -62.20
CA GLU A 297 -25.48 12.20 -62.57
C GLU A 297 -24.11 12.79 -62.18
N PRO A 298 -23.73 13.98 -62.67
CA PRO A 298 -22.57 14.71 -62.14
C PRO A 298 -22.70 14.96 -60.63
N ALA A 299 -21.60 15.09 -59.91
CA ALA A 299 -21.60 15.26 -58.44
C ALA A 299 -22.50 16.38 -57.89
N ALA A 300 -22.81 17.41 -58.69
CA ALA A 300 -23.71 18.50 -58.32
C ALA A 300 -25.21 18.21 -58.55
N GLY A 301 -25.55 17.05 -59.12
CA GLY A 301 -26.87 16.76 -59.66
C GLY A 301 -27.13 17.46 -60.99
N SER A 302 -28.35 17.30 -61.48
CA SER A 302 -28.83 17.84 -62.74
C SER A 302 -30.26 18.42 -62.60
N GLU A 303 -30.64 19.35 -63.48
CA GLU A 303 -32.03 19.85 -63.51
C GLU A 303 -33.01 18.85 -64.18
N GLN A 304 -32.46 17.94 -64.99
CA GLN A 304 -33.14 16.87 -65.71
C GLN A 304 -32.19 15.67 -65.77
N PRO A 305 -32.68 14.42 -65.88
CA PRO A 305 -31.80 13.25 -65.98
C PRO A 305 -30.84 13.38 -67.18
N THR A 306 -29.53 13.32 -66.95
CA THR A 306 -28.50 13.42 -68.00
C THR A 306 -27.75 12.11 -68.23
N GLY A 307 -27.70 11.24 -67.22
CA GLY A 307 -27.03 9.95 -67.31
C GLY A 307 -27.98 8.75 -67.38
N PRO A 308 -27.42 7.53 -67.28
CA PRO A 308 -28.20 6.31 -67.37
C PRO A 308 -29.16 6.18 -66.18
N ILE A 309 -30.39 5.76 -66.45
CA ILE A 309 -31.36 5.36 -65.42
C ILE A 309 -31.01 3.95 -64.97
N VAL A 310 -30.62 3.80 -63.70
CA VAL A 310 -30.20 2.54 -63.09
C VAL A 310 -31.31 1.86 -62.30
N MET A 311 -32.31 2.61 -61.83
CA MET A 311 -33.47 2.03 -61.17
C MET A 311 -34.75 2.75 -61.55
N VAL A 312 -35.87 2.03 -61.61
CA VAL A 312 -37.20 2.59 -61.90
C VAL A 312 -38.30 1.85 -61.13
N GLY A 313 -39.31 2.58 -60.68
CA GLY A 313 -40.51 2.06 -60.05
C GLY A 313 -41.73 2.84 -60.50
N THR A 314 -42.84 2.15 -60.79
CA THR A 314 -44.09 2.80 -61.21
C THR A 314 -45.18 2.51 -60.19
N ARG A 315 -45.98 3.52 -59.86
CA ARG A 315 -47.15 3.36 -58.98
C ARG A 315 -48.29 2.81 -59.84
N THR A 316 -48.61 1.53 -59.67
CA THR A 316 -49.74 0.84 -60.32
C THR A 316 -51.08 1.17 -59.69
#